data_AF-V4RGA7-F1
#
_entry.id   AF-V4RGA7-F1
#
_cell.length_a   1.000
_cell.length_b   1.000
_cell.length_c   1.000
_cell.angle_alpha   90.00
_cell.angle_beta   90.00
_cell.angle_gamma   90.00
#
_symmetry.space_group_name_H-M   'P 1'
#
loop_
_entity.id
_entity.type
_entity.pdbx_description
1 polymer ?
#
loop_
_entity_poly.entity_id
_entity_poly.type
_entity_poly.pdbx_seq_one_letter_code
_entity_poly.pdbx_strand_id
1 'polypeptide(L)'
;MSHSSFSVERKLLSKKSTKGSSENNRLEMATAVDPSGDPIPSSAVLTASSKHIGLRCQHENVEFLKCKQKDPNPEKCLDKGRQVTRCVLGL
;
A
#
# COMPACT_ATOMS: atom_id res chain seq x y z
N MET A 1 -28.13 12.49 -4.46
CA MET A 1 -27.62 11.46 -5.40
C MET A 1 -26.26 10.94 -4.92
N SER A 2 -26.19 10.24 -3.77
CA SER A 2 -24.90 9.79 -3.22
C SER A 2 -24.93 8.46 -2.47
N HIS A 3 -26.05 7.74 -2.40
CA HIS A 3 -26.15 6.50 -1.61
C HIS A 3 -25.95 5.21 -2.43
N SER A 4 -26.09 5.22 -3.76
CA SER A 4 -25.98 3.99 -4.57
C SER A 4 -24.55 3.51 -4.84
N SER A 5 -23.54 4.37 -4.72
CA SER A 5 -22.13 3.97 -4.98
C SER A 5 -21.54 3.09 -3.87
N PHE A 6 -22.02 3.24 -2.62
CA PHE A 6 -21.47 2.52 -1.47
C PHE A 6 -21.88 1.03 -1.41
N SER A 7 -22.98 0.66 -2.10
CA SER A 7 -23.52 -0.70 -2.03
C SER A 7 -22.86 -1.67 -3.02
N VAL A 8 -22.21 -1.17 -4.07
CA VAL A 8 -21.52 -2.02 -5.06
C VAL A 8 -20.16 -2.49 -4.53
N GLU A 9 -19.44 -1.65 -3.78
CA GLU A 9 -18.14 -2.03 -3.18
C GLU A 9 -18.27 -3.10 -2.09
N ARG A 10 -19.33 -3.07 -1.26
CA ARG A 10 -19.55 -4.13 -0.25
C ARG A 10 -19.74 -5.52 -0.88
N LYS A 11 -20.26 -5.60 -2.11
CA LYS A 11 -20.52 -6.90 -2.74
C LYS A 11 -19.27 -7.50 -3.41
N LEU A 12 -18.22 -6.70 -3.67
CA LEU A 12 -16.93 -7.21 -4.14
C LEU A 12 -16.01 -7.68 -3.01
N LEU A 13 -16.14 -7.16 -1.78
CA LEU A 13 -15.35 -7.63 -0.63
C LEU A 13 -15.69 -9.07 -0.21
N SER A 14 -16.86 -9.60 -0.57
CA SER A 14 -17.30 -10.93 -0.14
C SER A 14 -16.83 -12.08 -1.03
N LYS A 15 -16.17 -11.83 -2.18
CA LYS A 15 -15.86 -12.87 -3.18
C LYS A 15 -14.37 -13.18 -3.38
N LYS A 16 -13.46 -12.62 -2.59
CA LYS A 16 -12.02 -12.91 -2.70
C LYS A 16 -11.46 -13.52 -1.42
N SER A 17 -12.04 -14.65 -1.03
CA SER A 17 -11.57 -15.47 0.09
C SER A 17 -11.61 -16.94 -0.31
N THR A 18 -10.77 -17.37 -1.25
CA THR A 18 -10.43 -18.79 -1.46
C THR A 18 -9.20 -18.93 -2.39
N LYS A 19 -7.99 -18.90 -1.82
CA LYS A 19 -6.92 -19.89 -2.05
C LYS A 19 -5.60 -19.40 -1.45
N GLY A 20 -5.17 -20.09 -0.41
CA GLY A 20 -3.89 -19.90 0.29
C GLY A 20 -4.00 -20.51 1.68
N SER A 21 -3.74 -21.80 1.78
CA SER A 21 -3.87 -22.61 3.00
C SER A 21 -2.77 -22.26 4.01
N SER A 22 -3.17 -21.82 5.20
CA SER A 22 -2.54 -22.22 6.47
C SER A 22 -3.51 -21.88 7.60
N GLU A 23 -4.16 -22.91 8.13
CA GLU A 23 -4.98 -22.85 9.34
C GLU A 23 -4.07 -22.68 10.55
N ASN A 24 -4.28 -21.63 11.36
CA ASN A 24 -4.34 -21.65 12.82
C ASN A 24 -4.59 -20.22 13.38
N ASN A 25 -5.65 -20.08 14.19
CA ASN A 25 -6.03 -18.95 15.05
C ASN A 25 -6.48 -17.61 14.41
N ARG A 26 -7.79 -17.38 14.44
CA ARG A 26 -8.53 -16.21 13.93
C ARG A 26 -8.75 -15.11 14.99
N LEU A 27 -7.79 -14.85 15.88
CA LEU A 27 -7.83 -13.72 16.83
C LEU A 27 -6.42 -13.21 17.14
N GLU A 28 -5.70 -12.80 16.12
CA GLU A 28 -4.69 -11.75 16.24
C GLU A 28 -4.60 -11.10 14.87
N MET A 29 -5.10 -9.87 14.74
CA MET A 29 -4.56 -9.00 13.72
C MET A 29 -3.14 -8.71 14.20
N ALA A 30 -2.17 -9.53 13.80
CA ALA A 30 -0.77 -9.18 13.94
C ALA A 30 -0.60 -7.87 13.16
N THR A 31 -0.63 -6.75 13.87
CA THR A 31 -0.30 -5.45 13.33
C THR A 31 1.17 -5.55 12.97
N ALA A 32 1.44 -5.83 11.69
CA ALA A 32 2.78 -5.67 11.16
C ALA A 32 3.17 -4.22 11.47
N VAL A 33 4.25 -4.04 12.22
CA VAL A 33 4.79 -2.73 12.56
C VAL A 33 6.09 -2.52 11.79
N ASP A 34 6.39 -1.28 11.44
CA ASP A 34 7.69 -0.93 10.90
C ASP A 34 8.77 -1.01 12.00
N PRO A 35 10.07 -0.85 11.68
CA PRO A 35 11.15 -0.81 12.69
C PRO A 35 10.96 0.24 13.79
N SER A 36 10.15 1.28 13.52
CA SER A 36 9.82 2.36 14.46
C SER A 36 8.64 2.01 15.37
N GLY A 37 7.94 0.91 15.12
CA GLY A 37 6.76 0.48 15.87
C GLY A 37 5.44 1.05 15.34
N ASP A 38 5.45 1.78 14.23
CA ASP A 38 4.25 2.32 13.60
C ASP A 38 3.51 1.23 12.83
N PRO A 39 2.16 1.20 12.88
CA PRO A 39 1.38 0.19 12.19
C PRO A 39 1.56 0.31 10.67
N ILE A 40 1.99 -0.78 10.04
CA ILE A 40 2.08 -0.88 8.58
C ILE A 40 0.65 -0.81 8.03
N PRO A 41 0.35 0.13 7.12
CA PRO A 41 -0.99 0.25 6.55
C PRO A 41 -1.37 -1.03 5.78
N SER A 42 -2.59 -1.52 6.05
CA SER A 42 -3.11 -2.69 5.35
C SER A 42 -3.28 -2.42 3.84
N SER A 43 -3.31 -3.48 3.04
CA SER A 43 -3.50 -3.38 1.58
C SER A 43 -4.79 -2.65 1.19
N ALA A 44 -5.85 -2.77 2.00
CA ALA A 44 -7.10 -2.05 1.82
C ALA A 44 -6.91 -0.53 1.97
N VAL A 45 -6.18 -0.10 3.02
CA VAL A 45 -5.89 1.32 3.28
C VAL A 45 -5.03 1.91 2.16
N LEU A 46 -3.97 1.23 1.76
CA LEU A 46 -3.09 1.68 0.67
C LEU A 46 -3.86 1.81 -0.67
N THR A 47 -4.77 0.87 -0.94
CA THR A 47 -5.58 0.91 -2.17
C THR A 47 -6.56 2.08 -2.14
N ALA A 48 -7.26 2.29 -1.03
CA ALA A 48 -8.19 3.41 -0.86
C ALA A 48 -7.49 4.77 -0.97
N SER A 49 -6.29 4.90 -0.40
CA SER A 49 -5.49 6.14 -0.40
C SER A 49 -4.64 6.34 -1.66
N SER A 50 -4.60 5.36 -2.58
CA SER A 50 -3.69 5.34 -3.73
C SER A 50 -3.74 6.61 -4.59
N LYS A 51 -4.92 7.18 -4.82
CA LYS A 51 -5.08 8.43 -5.57
C LYS A 51 -4.49 9.63 -4.85
N HIS A 52 -4.67 9.70 -3.53
CA HIS A 52 -4.15 10.79 -2.73
C HIS A 52 -2.63 10.70 -2.61
N ILE A 53 -2.11 9.49 -2.35
CA ILE A 53 -0.68 9.18 -2.37
C ILE A 53 -0.05 9.56 -3.71
N GLY A 54 -0.69 9.17 -4.82
CA GLY A 54 -0.19 9.44 -6.17
C GLY A 54 -0.08 10.93 -6.50
N LEU A 55 -0.96 11.78 -5.96
CA LEU A 55 -0.90 13.23 -6.14
C LEU A 55 0.12 13.89 -5.21
N ARG A 56 0.15 13.49 -3.94
CA ARG A 56 0.97 14.12 -2.90
C ARG A 56 2.44 13.72 -2.98
N CYS A 57 2.72 12.47 -3.33
CA CYS A 57 4.07 11.90 -3.43
C CYS A 57 4.48 11.64 -4.89
N GLN A 58 3.91 12.41 -5.83
CA GLN A 58 4.14 12.18 -7.26
C GLN A 58 5.62 12.30 -7.63
N HIS A 59 6.29 13.31 -7.08
CA HIS A 59 7.67 13.64 -7.41
C HIS A 59 8.62 12.49 -7.06
N GLU A 60 8.56 12.01 -5.81
CA GLU A 60 9.38 10.92 -5.28
C GLU A 60 9.11 9.62 -6.05
N ASN A 61 7.82 9.34 -6.33
CA ASN A 61 7.40 8.16 -7.09
C ASN A 61 7.97 8.16 -8.52
N VAL A 62 7.92 9.30 -9.20
CA VAL A 62 8.45 9.43 -10.57
C VAL A 62 9.97 9.30 -10.58
N GLU A 63 10.67 9.88 -9.60
CA GLU A 63 12.12 9.72 -9.50
C GLU A 63 12.53 8.26 -9.26
N PHE A 64 11.82 7.54 -8.40
CA PHE A 64 12.06 6.12 -8.17
C PHE A 64 11.82 5.29 -9.43
N LEU A 65 10.72 5.55 -10.16
CA LEU A 65 10.42 4.87 -11.42
C LEU A 65 11.42 5.19 -12.53
N LYS A 66 11.94 6.42 -12.59
CA LYS A 66 13.01 6.80 -13.52
C LYS A 66 14.32 6.10 -13.17
N CYS A 67 14.66 5.98 -11.89
CA CYS A 67 15.84 5.25 -11.44
C CYS A 67 15.76 3.78 -11.86
N LYS A 68 14.63 3.12 -11.56
CA LYS A 68 14.39 1.72 -11.91
C LYS A 68 14.40 1.44 -13.41
N GLN A 69 13.99 2.41 -14.23
CA GLN A 69 14.06 2.29 -15.70
C GLN A 69 15.48 2.45 -16.25
N LYS A 70 16.33 3.24 -15.58
CA LYS A 70 17.71 3.48 -16.00
C LYS A 70 18.65 2.34 -15.60
N ASP A 71 18.48 1.80 -14.41
CA ASP A 71 19.32 0.75 -13.86
C ASP A 71 18.46 -0.38 -13.26
N PRO A 72 18.61 -1.63 -13.74
CA PRO A 72 17.85 -2.75 -13.22
C PRO A 72 18.30 -3.22 -11.83
N ASN A 73 19.46 -2.75 -11.33
CA ASN A 73 19.93 -3.10 -9.99
C ASN A 73 19.09 -2.34 -8.92
N PRO A 74 18.30 -3.05 -8.10
CA PRO A 74 17.46 -2.43 -7.08
C PRO A 74 18.25 -1.66 -6.01
N GLU A 75 19.50 -2.04 -5.74
CA GLU A 75 20.32 -1.42 -4.68
C GLU A 75 20.61 0.06 -4.97
N LYS A 76 20.78 0.42 -6.24
CA LYS A 76 21.06 1.80 -6.65
C LYS A 76 19.87 2.75 -6.48
N CYS A 77 18.66 2.21 -6.36
CA CYS A 77 17.44 3.01 -6.23
C CYS A 77 16.87 3.00 -4.81
N LEU A 78 17.55 2.38 -3.83
CA LEU A 78 17.08 2.27 -2.45
C LEU A 78 16.86 3.64 -1.79
N ASP A 79 17.72 4.63 -2.05
CA ASP A 79 17.54 5.97 -1.50
C ASP A 79 16.27 6.65 -2.00
N LYS A 80 15.92 6.45 -3.28
CA LYS A 80 14.68 6.95 -3.87
C LYS A 80 13.47 6.17 -3.37
N GLY A 81 13.61 4.86 -3.17
CA GLY A 81 12.59 4.04 -2.52
C GLY A 81 12.29 4.50 -1.09
N ARG A 82 13.33 4.79 -0.29
CA ARG A 82 13.17 5.35 1.07
C ARG A 82 12.46 6.70 1.07
N GLN A 83 12.73 7.56 0.09
CA GLN A 83 12.04 8.84 -0.07
C GLN A 83 10.55 8.67 -0.35
N VAL A 84 10.19 7.73 -1.25
CA VAL A 84 8.78 7.38 -1.50
C VAL A 84 8.10 6.91 -0.23
N THR A 85 8.69 5.95 0.49
CA THR A 85 8.10 5.42 1.73
C THR A 85 7.96 6.50 2.80
N ARG A 86 8.96 7.36 2.97
CA ARG A 86 8.88 8.50 3.90
C ARG A 86 7.75 9.45 3.53
N CYS A 87 7.56 9.76 2.24
CA CYS A 87 6.45 10.60 1.82
C CYS A 87 5.10 9.97 2.16
N VAL A 88 4.92 8.68 1.85
CA VAL A 88 3.66 7.95 2.10
C VAL A 88 3.32 7.86 3.58
N LEU A 89 4.31 7.57 4.43
CA LEU A 89 4.12 7.46 5.89
C LEU A 89 4.02 8.83 6.58
N GLY A 90 4.41 9.91 5.91
CA GLY A 90 4.29 11.28 6.42
C GLY A 90 3.01 12.01 5.99
N LEU A 91 2.06 11.34 5.32
CA LEU A 91 0.74 11.88 4.97
C LEU A 91 -0.22 11.83 6.16
#